data_AF-A0A849MAF4-F1
#
_entry.id   AF-A0A849MAF4-F1
#
_cell.length_a   1.000
_cell.length_b   1.000
_cell.length_c   1.000
_cell.angle_alpha   90.00
_cell.angle_beta   90.00
_cell.angle_gamma   90.00
#
_symmetry.space_group_name_H-M   'P 1'
#
loop_
_entity.id
_entity.type
_entity.pdbx_description
1 polymer ?
#
loop_
_entity_poly.entity_id
_entity_poly.type
_entity_poly.pdbx_seq_one_letter_code
_entity_poly.pdbx_strand_id
1 'polypeptide(L)'
;MKTVKLTLLLLILLKCNSFAQEKDYYFYHPEIKYGSELSFDPLTMFLNGSLDILRNGSHENNGESKNIFRLDYGTGIRTVWNNISDPVKHINRFGWKNFISTEIFPISTSKEKAHYIPNYTHHVIGAGMLYVKTTEWFDYHGFKYPHLYSIITATAYQYMNEVIENNHYVGSNVDPIADLLIFNPLGYLLFSFDSVNRFFSKTIRLYDWSLQPVYNPVNQEIENAGQQFIAKFDLPFETSMTGFVYWGIYGIAGLTIPISDQDNFSFGAGTVVNSLNENRLSDTRFLTPNTDGSISFFYDRNHSLMASAIITGPRFYNVRFNVYPGFFKIGPLEPGFYGGLGEWDNFQIGVTFAYLPIGLVTGKTH
;
A
#
# COMPACT_ATOMS: atom_id res chain seq x y z
N MET A 1 -29.27 20.73 16.86
CA MET A 1 -28.37 19.74 17.51
C MET A 1 -27.42 18.98 16.55
N LYS A 2 -27.40 19.22 15.24
CA LYS A 2 -26.46 18.58 14.30
C LYS A 2 -25.14 19.34 14.09
N THR A 3 -25.14 20.65 14.32
CA THR A 3 -23.97 21.54 14.10
C THR A 3 -22.91 21.46 15.21
N VAL A 4 -23.28 21.03 16.42
CA VAL A 4 -22.38 21.01 17.58
C VAL A 4 -21.42 19.81 17.56
N LYS A 5 -21.75 18.73 16.85
CA LYS A 5 -20.89 17.52 16.78
C LYS A 5 -19.73 17.66 15.79
N LEU A 6 -19.89 18.43 14.71
CA LEU A 6 -18.83 18.65 13.72
C LEU A 6 -17.73 19.59 14.26
N THR A 7 -18.13 20.57 15.08
CA THR A 7 -17.19 21.51 15.73
C THR A 7 -16.31 20.82 16.76
N LEU A 8 -16.80 19.77 17.42
CA LEU A 8 -16.03 19.03 18.41
C LEU A 8 -14.92 18.17 17.77
N LEU A 9 -15.17 17.61 16.57
CA LEU A 9 -14.16 16.87 15.80
C LEU A 9 -13.05 17.81 15.27
N LEU A 10 -13.42 19.04 14.87
CA LEU A 10 -12.47 20.07 14.42
C LEU A 10 -11.63 20.66 15.57
N LEU A 11 -12.19 20.77 16.78
CA LEU A 11 -11.50 21.32 17.94
C LEU A 11 -10.42 20.39 18.51
N ILE A 12 -10.56 19.07 18.33
CA ILE A 12 -9.52 18.10 18.72
C ILE A 12 -8.28 18.23 17.82
N LEU A 13 -8.45 18.69 16.57
CA LEU A 13 -7.37 18.85 15.59
C LEU A 13 -6.56 20.16 15.74
N LEU A 14 -6.93 21.06 16.65
CA LEU A 14 -6.37 22.41 16.76
C LEU A 14 -5.49 22.67 17.99
N LYS A 15 -5.00 21.63 18.68
CA LYS A 15 -3.99 21.85 19.74
C LYS A 15 -2.64 22.23 19.14
N CYS A 16 -2.36 23.54 19.17
CA CYS A 16 -1.05 24.12 18.89
C CYS A 16 0.04 23.49 19.76
N ASN A 17 1.00 22.83 19.13
CA ASN A 17 2.27 22.46 19.72
C ASN A 17 3.19 23.68 19.74
N SER A 18 3.59 24.10 20.94
CA SER A 18 4.72 25.01 21.14
C SER A 18 5.62 24.36 22.18
N PHE A 19 6.60 23.56 21.75
CA PHE A 19 7.91 23.36 22.38
C PHE A 19 8.73 22.50 21.41
N ALA A 20 9.92 23.00 21.03
CA ALA A 20 10.90 22.27 20.24
C ALA A 20 11.58 21.22 21.14
N GLN A 21 10.83 20.18 21.47
CA GLN A 21 11.42 18.90 21.83
C GLN A 21 11.75 18.20 20.51
N GLU A 22 12.90 17.53 20.43
CA GLU A 22 13.17 16.60 19.33
C GLU A 22 11.99 15.63 19.28
N LYS A 23 11.14 15.79 18.27
CA LYS A 23 9.93 14.98 18.14
C LYS A 23 10.38 13.62 17.65
N ASP A 24 10.34 12.64 18.54
CA ASP A 24 10.47 11.23 18.16
C ASP A 24 9.24 10.84 17.33
N TYR A 25 9.44 10.71 16.02
CA TYR A 25 8.46 10.16 15.12
C TYR A 25 8.39 8.64 15.23
N TYR A 26 7.21 8.08 15.00
CA TYR A 26 6.95 6.66 15.11
C TYR A 26 7.31 5.90 13.84
N PHE A 27 7.01 6.46 12.67
CA PHE A 27 7.10 5.76 11.38
C PHE A 27 7.91 6.50 10.31
N TYR A 28 8.05 7.83 10.41
CA TYR A 28 8.89 8.62 9.52
C TYR A 28 10.23 8.95 10.18
N HIS A 29 11.32 8.54 9.55
CA HIS A 29 12.68 8.60 10.08
C HIS A 29 13.55 9.50 9.19
N PRO A 30 13.43 10.84 9.31
CA PRO A 30 14.15 11.79 8.45
C PRO A 30 15.67 11.69 8.56
N GLU A 31 16.21 11.12 9.64
CA GLU A 31 17.63 10.85 9.83
C GLU A 31 18.17 9.76 8.89
N ILE A 32 17.30 8.86 8.40
CA ILE A 32 17.69 7.79 7.48
C ILE A 32 17.74 8.34 6.06
N LYS A 33 18.96 8.54 5.54
CA LYS A 33 19.22 9.13 4.21
C LYS A 33 19.53 8.08 3.14
N TYR A 34 18.81 6.96 3.15
CA TYR A 34 18.91 5.92 2.11
C TYR A 34 17.66 5.02 2.12
N GLY A 35 17.56 4.16 1.12
CA GLY A 35 16.57 3.10 1.01
C GLY A 35 15.15 3.61 0.73
N SER A 36 14.16 2.80 1.11
CA SER A 36 12.75 3.16 1.02
C SER A 36 12.40 4.40 1.84
N GLU A 37 13.07 4.63 2.97
CA GLU A 37 12.82 5.80 3.82
C GLU A 37 13.20 7.12 3.13
N LEU A 38 14.35 7.15 2.43
CA LEU A 38 14.78 8.31 1.65
C LEU A 38 13.83 8.62 0.48
N SER A 39 13.16 7.60 -0.06
CA SER A 39 12.25 7.72 -1.21
C SER A 39 10.81 8.04 -0.79
N PHE A 40 10.53 8.09 0.51
CA PHE A 40 9.18 8.32 1.02
C PHE A 40 8.81 9.81 0.99
N ASP A 41 7.71 10.11 0.31
CA ASP A 41 7.04 11.39 0.36
C ASP A 41 5.53 11.22 0.04
N PRO A 42 4.69 12.23 0.31
CA PRO A 42 3.25 12.15 0.07
C PRO A 42 2.86 11.82 -1.38
N LEU A 43 3.67 12.23 -2.37
CA LEU A 43 3.43 11.97 -3.79
C LEU A 43 3.86 10.55 -4.18
N THR A 44 5.00 10.04 -3.69
CA THR A 44 5.36 8.63 -3.89
C THR A 44 4.39 7.69 -3.18
N MET A 45 3.90 8.06 -1.99
CA MET A 45 2.80 7.35 -1.33
C MET A 45 1.54 7.36 -2.21
N PHE A 46 1.17 8.52 -2.77
CA PHE A 46 0.00 8.64 -3.63
C PHE A 46 0.12 7.75 -4.86
N LEU A 47 1.26 7.73 -5.55
CA LEU A 47 1.49 6.92 -6.74
C LEU A 47 1.47 5.43 -6.42
N ASN A 48 2.20 5.00 -5.38
CA ASN A 48 2.20 3.60 -4.96
C ASN A 48 0.82 3.12 -4.55
N GLY A 49 0.04 3.95 -3.85
CA GLY A 49 -1.29 3.58 -3.39
C GLY A 49 -2.36 3.64 -4.47
N SER A 50 -2.37 4.67 -5.30
CA SER A 50 -3.39 4.86 -6.34
C SER A 50 -3.27 3.86 -7.50
N LEU A 51 -2.06 3.35 -7.76
CA LEU A 51 -1.77 2.47 -8.89
C LEU A 51 -1.51 1.03 -8.45
N ASP A 52 -1.70 0.68 -7.17
CA ASP A 52 -1.37 -0.65 -6.66
C ASP A 52 -2.14 -1.75 -7.39
N ILE A 53 -3.41 -1.49 -7.72
CA ILE A 53 -4.25 -2.43 -8.45
C ILE A 53 -3.72 -2.76 -9.85
N LEU A 54 -3.01 -1.82 -10.52
CA LEU A 54 -2.42 -2.04 -11.85
C LEU A 54 -1.34 -3.11 -11.87
N ARG A 55 -0.79 -3.45 -10.69
CA ARG A 55 0.16 -4.55 -10.57
C ARG A 55 -0.50 -5.90 -10.73
N ASN A 56 -1.81 -6.00 -10.56
CA ASN A 56 -2.52 -7.26 -10.66
C ASN A 56 -2.58 -7.73 -12.13
N GLY A 57 -2.18 -8.98 -12.39
CA GLY A 57 -2.11 -9.54 -13.74
C GLY A 57 -3.47 -9.70 -14.42
N SER A 58 -4.57 -9.53 -13.68
CA SER A 58 -5.92 -9.56 -14.25
C SER A 58 -6.31 -8.32 -15.06
N HIS A 59 -5.67 -7.16 -14.89
CA HIS A 59 -6.11 -5.96 -15.62
C HIS A 59 -6.00 -6.12 -17.14
N GLU A 60 -4.90 -6.69 -17.65
CA GLU A 60 -4.80 -7.01 -19.08
C GLU A 60 -5.71 -8.17 -19.50
N ASN A 61 -5.88 -9.16 -18.62
CA ASN A 61 -6.66 -10.37 -18.90
C ASN A 61 -8.18 -10.17 -18.93
N ASN A 62 -8.67 -9.07 -18.34
CA ASN A 62 -10.07 -8.64 -18.43
C ASN A 62 -10.31 -7.68 -19.62
N GLY A 63 -9.33 -7.52 -20.52
CA GLY A 63 -9.41 -6.62 -21.67
C GLY A 63 -9.16 -5.15 -21.33
N GLU A 64 -8.57 -4.86 -20.17
CA GLU A 64 -8.29 -3.51 -19.70
C GLU A 64 -6.82 -3.14 -19.95
N SER A 65 -6.54 -1.86 -20.15
CA SER A 65 -5.18 -1.38 -20.44
C SER A 65 -4.54 -0.89 -19.15
N LYS A 66 -3.29 -1.30 -18.85
CA LYS A 66 -2.47 -0.67 -17.80
C LYS A 66 -1.94 0.71 -18.21
N ASN A 67 -2.16 1.11 -19.46
CA ASN A 67 -1.81 2.43 -19.96
C ASN A 67 -2.61 3.50 -19.20
N ILE A 68 -1.90 4.30 -18.42
CA ILE A 68 -2.49 5.30 -17.52
C ILE A 68 -3.26 6.41 -18.25
N PHE A 69 -3.09 6.56 -19.56
CA PHE A 69 -3.83 7.54 -20.37
C PHE A 69 -5.09 6.95 -21.02
N ARG A 70 -5.31 5.64 -20.91
CA ARG A 70 -6.43 4.92 -21.51
C ARG A 70 -7.43 4.36 -20.50
N LEU A 71 -7.14 4.49 -19.20
CA LEU A 71 -8.05 4.11 -18.12
C LEU A 71 -9.33 4.99 -18.15
N ASP A 72 -10.49 4.38 -17.89
CA ASP A 72 -11.78 5.10 -17.82
C ASP A 72 -12.00 5.69 -16.42
N TYR A 73 -11.15 6.68 -16.08
CA TYR A 73 -11.28 7.43 -14.82
C TYR A 73 -12.67 8.06 -14.67
N GLY A 74 -13.29 8.47 -15.77
CA GLY A 74 -14.60 9.13 -15.74
C GLY A 74 -15.69 8.20 -15.21
N THR A 75 -15.74 6.97 -15.72
CA THR A 75 -16.68 5.96 -15.21
C THR A 75 -16.30 5.52 -13.81
N GLY A 76 -15.02 5.24 -13.54
CA GLY A 76 -14.54 4.87 -12.21
C GLY A 76 -14.95 5.89 -11.13
N ILE A 77 -14.70 7.19 -11.37
CA ILE A 77 -15.10 8.29 -10.47
C ILE A 77 -16.60 8.28 -10.23
N ARG A 78 -17.42 8.19 -11.29
CA ARG A 78 -18.89 8.18 -11.17
C ARG A 78 -19.37 6.98 -10.37
N THR A 79 -18.82 5.80 -10.63
CA THR A 79 -19.20 4.56 -9.96
C THR A 79 -18.80 4.58 -8.49
N VAL A 80 -17.54 4.89 -8.17
CA VAL A 80 -17.08 4.98 -6.78
C VAL A 80 -17.89 6.03 -6.02
N TRP A 81 -18.04 7.22 -6.59
CA TRP A 81 -18.81 8.31 -5.96
C TRP A 81 -20.27 7.90 -5.70
N ASN A 82 -20.93 7.28 -6.67
CA ASN A 82 -22.30 6.80 -6.52
C ASN A 82 -22.40 5.75 -5.39
N ASN A 83 -21.45 4.82 -5.28
CA ASN A 83 -21.45 3.82 -4.22
C ASN A 83 -21.24 4.43 -2.82
N ILE A 84 -20.30 5.36 -2.65
CA ILE A 84 -20.03 5.98 -1.34
C ILE A 84 -21.02 7.07 -0.93
N SER A 85 -21.70 7.71 -1.89
CA SER A 85 -22.71 8.74 -1.59
C SER A 85 -24.09 8.17 -1.27
N ASP A 86 -24.40 6.94 -1.70
CA ASP A 86 -25.62 6.22 -1.35
C ASP A 86 -25.34 4.78 -0.86
N PRO A 87 -24.56 4.61 0.24
CA PRO A 87 -24.04 3.30 0.62
C PRO A 87 -25.15 2.34 1.06
N VAL A 88 -26.23 2.85 1.66
CA VAL A 88 -27.36 2.04 2.13
C VAL A 88 -28.09 1.37 0.96
N LYS A 89 -28.31 2.09 -0.14
CA LYS A 89 -28.91 1.53 -1.35
C LYS A 89 -28.08 0.39 -1.93
N HIS A 90 -26.77 0.58 -2.01
CA HIS A 90 -25.86 -0.41 -2.58
C HIS A 90 -25.70 -1.63 -1.69
N ILE A 91 -25.57 -1.45 -0.36
CA ILE A 91 -25.57 -2.56 0.60
C ILE A 91 -26.92 -3.30 0.60
N ASN A 92 -28.06 -2.61 0.46
CA ASN A 92 -29.37 -3.26 0.36
C ASN A 92 -29.47 -4.18 -0.87
N ARG A 93 -28.86 -3.79 -2.00
CA ARG A 93 -28.81 -4.63 -3.22
C ARG A 93 -27.91 -5.86 -3.04
N PHE A 94 -26.76 -5.69 -2.40
CA PHE A 94 -25.85 -6.79 -2.10
C PHE A 94 -26.39 -7.74 -1.02
N GLY A 95 -27.15 -7.17 -0.08
CA GLY A 95 -27.66 -7.80 1.13
C GLY A 95 -26.75 -7.55 2.34
N TRP A 96 -27.31 -6.96 3.40
CA TRP A 96 -26.60 -6.66 4.66
C TRP A 96 -25.86 -7.86 5.27
N LYS A 97 -26.48 -9.04 5.23
CA LYS A 97 -25.86 -10.26 5.76
C LYS A 97 -24.58 -10.60 4.99
N ASN A 98 -24.61 -10.48 3.67
CA ASN A 98 -23.46 -10.75 2.81
C ASN A 98 -22.36 -9.73 3.12
N PHE A 99 -22.69 -8.44 3.05
CA PHE A 99 -21.77 -7.33 3.37
C PHE A 99 -21.06 -7.53 4.70
N ILE A 100 -21.81 -7.81 5.77
CA ILE A 100 -21.23 -8.00 7.10
C ILE A 100 -20.33 -9.25 7.15
N SER A 101 -20.70 -10.33 6.46
CA SER A 101 -19.97 -11.60 6.51
C SER A 101 -18.76 -11.69 5.58
N THR A 102 -18.72 -10.88 4.51
CA THR A 102 -17.61 -10.86 3.54
C THR A 102 -16.65 -9.72 3.85
N GLU A 103 -17.19 -8.51 4.03
CA GLU A 103 -16.37 -7.30 4.16
C GLU A 103 -15.98 -7.00 5.61
N ILE A 104 -16.90 -7.19 6.56
CA ILE A 104 -16.72 -6.64 7.91
C ILE A 104 -16.08 -7.63 8.87
N PHE A 105 -16.64 -8.83 9.01
CA PHE A 105 -16.22 -9.77 10.06
C PHE A 105 -15.64 -11.07 9.53
N PRO A 106 -14.66 -11.67 10.24
CA PRO A 106 -14.06 -12.95 9.91
C PRO A 106 -14.98 -14.14 10.27
N ILE A 107 -16.18 -14.19 9.71
CA ILE A 107 -17.20 -15.21 10.05
C ILE A 107 -16.99 -16.50 9.22
N SER A 108 -16.13 -16.48 8.21
CA SER A 108 -15.84 -17.63 7.35
C SER A 108 -14.34 -17.84 7.16
N THR A 109 -13.93 -19.11 7.14
CA THR A 109 -12.59 -19.56 6.77
C THR A 109 -12.45 -19.87 5.27
N SER A 110 -13.52 -19.71 4.48
CA SER A 110 -13.45 -19.86 3.03
C SER A 110 -12.65 -18.72 2.42
N LYS A 111 -11.74 -19.03 1.50
CA LYS A 111 -10.93 -18.04 0.76
C LYS A 111 -11.81 -17.02 0.01
N GLU A 112 -12.96 -17.46 -0.50
CA GLU A 112 -13.95 -16.63 -1.23
C GLU A 112 -14.68 -15.63 -0.33
N LYS A 113 -14.52 -15.73 1.00
CA LYS A 113 -15.16 -14.87 2.00
C LYS A 113 -14.13 -14.22 2.93
N ALA A 114 -12.86 -14.27 2.56
CA ALA A 114 -11.75 -13.74 3.34
C ALA A 114 -11.42 -12.27 2.98
N HIS A 115 -12.37 -11.54 2.40
CA HIS A 115 -12.20 -10.15 1.98
C HIS A 115 -11.94 -9.22 3.18
N TYR A 116 -12.39 -9.62 4.38
CA TYR A 116 -12.02 -8.94 5.62
C TYR A 116 -10.49 -8.87 5.85
N ILE A 117 -9.68 -9.79 5.33
CA ILE A 117 -8.23 -9.81 5.58
C ILE A 117 -7.56 -8.52 5.07
N PRO A 118 -7.64 -8.18 3.76
CA PRO A 118 -7.11 -6.90 3.27
C PRO A 118 -7.77 -5.69 3.96
N ASN A 119 -9.05 -5.78 4.32
CA ASN A 119 -9.73 -4.69 5.05
C ASN A 119 -9.06 -4.39 6.41
N TYR A 120 -8.67 -5.42 7.17
CA TYR A 120 -7.95 -5.21 8.42
C TYR A 120 -6.45 -4.91 8.21
N THR A 121 -5.75 -5.64 7.34
CA THR A 121 -4.29 -5.50 7.21
C THR A 121 -3.90 -4.29 6.39
N HIS A 122 -4.59 -4.03 5.28
CA HIS A 122 -4.31 -2.91 4.38
C HIS A 122 -5.05 -1.65 4.82
N HIS A 123 -6.38 -1.71 4.95
CA HIS A 123 -7.18 -0.50 5.17
C HIS A 123 -7.22 -0.02 6.62
N VAL A 124 -7.06 -0.89 7.63
CA VAL A 124 -6.90 -0.44 9.03
C VAL A 124 -5.44 -0.22 9.38
N ILE A 125 -4.62 -1.27 9.32
CA ILE A 125 -3.24 -1.21 9.79
C ILE A 125 -2.36 -0.41 8.82
N GLY A 126 -2.36 -0.76 7.53
CA GLY A 126 -1.56 -0.07 6.51
C GLY A 126 -1.94 1.39 6.36
N ALA A 127 -3.22 1.70 6.15
CA ALA A 127 -3.69 3.09 5.98
C ALA A 127 -3.52 3.91 7.26
N GLY A 128 -3.73 3.32 8.44
CA GLY A 128 -3.50 3.97 9.73
C GLY A 128 -2.03 4.34 9.93
N MET A 129 -1.11 3.41 9.65
CA MET A 129 0.33 3.68 9.70
C MET A 129 0.75 4.76 8.69
N LEU A 130 0.30 4.68 7.44
CA LEU A 130 0.62 5.69 6.43
C LEU A 130 0.04 7.06 6.76
N TYR A 131 -1.13 7.14 7.38
CA TYR A 131 -1.69 8.40 7.89
C TYR A 131 -0.75 9.02 8.94
N VAL A 132 -0.20 8.25 9.86
CA VAL A 132 0.75 8.79 10.85
C VAL A 132 2.08 9.13 10.18
N LYS A 133 2.65 8.24 9.38
CA LYS A 133 3.92 8.48 8.66
C LYS A 133 3.86 9.75 7.80
N THR A 134 2.76 9.95 7.08
CA THR A 134 2.54 11.16 6.25
C THR A 134 2.31 12.41 7.10
N THR A 135 1.64 12.27 8.25
CA THR A 135 1.52 13.39 9.23
C THR A 135 2.90 13.80 9.72
N GLU A 136 3.74 12.85 10.11
CA GLU A 136 5.11 13.08 10.59
C GLU A 136 5.98 13.71 9.50
N TRP A 137 5.83 13.27 8.24
CA TRP A 137 6.48 13.89 7.10
C TRP A 137 6.07 15.36 6.94
N PHE A 138 4.77 15.67 6.96
CA PHE A 138 4.30 17.06 6.85
C PHE A 138 4.74 17.91 8.04
N ASP A 139 4.75 17.36 9.26
CA ASP A 139 5.21 18.06 10.46
C ASP A 139 6.72 18.38 10.37
N TYR A 140 7.54 17.41 9.96
CA TYR A 140 8.98 17.59 9.74
C TYR A 140 9.28 18.69 8.72
N HIS A 141 8.48 18.78 7.66
CA HIS A 141 8.64 19.80 6.62
C HIS A 141 7.93 21.13 6.95
N GLY A 142 7.43 21.32 8.16
CA GLY A 142 6.91 22.60 8.65
C GLY A 142 5.52 22.97 8.11
N PHE A 143 4.73 22.00 7.65
CA PHE A 143 3.35 22.26 7.23
C PHE A 143 2.48 22.61 8.43
N LYS A 144 1.60 23.59 8.27
CA LYS A 144 0.79 24.14 9.38
C LYS A 144 -0.23 23.16 9.98
N TYR A 145 -0.76 22.25 9.17
CA TYR A 145 -1.85 21.33 9.54
C TYR A 145 -1.52 19.90 9.10
N PRO A 146 -0.48 19.26 9.66
CA PRO A 146 0.07 18.00 9.15
C PRO A 146 -0.97 16.87 9.10
N HIS A 147 -1.81 16.75 10.13
CA HIS A 147 -2.89 15.76 10.16
C HIS A 147 -3.92 15.97 9.05
N LEU A 148 -4.30 17.23 8.75
CA LEU A 148 -5.27 17.53 7.70
C LEU A 148 -4.70 17.17 6.33
N TYR A 149 -3.46 17.57 6.05
CA TYR A 149 -2.78 17.22 4.80
C TYR A 149 -2.61 15.70 4.66
N SER A 150 -2.31 15.01 5.76
CA SER A 150 -2.22 13.55 5.76
C SER A 150 -3.56 12.87 5.46
N ILE A 151 -4.66 13.27 6.12
CA ILE A 151 -6.00 12.73 5.84
C ILE A 151 -6.39 12.94 4.38
N ILE A 152 -6.15 14.15 3.84
CA ILE A 152 -6.44 14.47 2.44
C ILE A 152 -5.63 13.56 1.51
N THR A 153 -4.31 13.46 1.74
CA THR A 153 -3.42 12.67 0.88
C THR A 153 -3.77 11.18 0.95
N ALA A 154 -3.98 10.66 2.16
CA ALA A 154 -4.30 9.26 2.39
C ALA A 154 -5.65 8.85 1.79
N THR A 155 -6.66 9.72 1.94
CA THR A 155 -7.99 9.50 1.34
C THR A 155 -7.93 9.61 -0.18
N ALA A 156 -7.16 10.55 -0.72
CA ALA A 156 -7.06 10.78 -2.16
C ALA A 156 -6.45 9.59 -2.90
N TYR A 157 -5.39 8.96 -2.37
CA TYR A 157 -4.81 7.80 -3.05
C TYR A 157 -5.73 6.59 -2.97
N GLN A 158 -6.37 6.34 -1.82
CA GLN A 158 -7.31 5.23 -1.65
C GLN A 158 -8.50 5.38 -2.59
N TYR A 159 -9.07 6.58 -2.65
CA TYR A 159 -10.14 6.90 -3.60
C TYR A 159 -9.70 6.67 -5.05
N MET A 160 -8.48 7.07 -5.42
CA MET A 160 -7.98 6.87 -6.77
C MET A 160 -7.73 5.38 -7.08
N ASN A 161 -7.26 4.59 -6.12
CA ASN A 161 -7.16 3.13 -6.28
C ASN A 161 -8.53 2.53 -6.62
N GLU A 162 -9.58 2.89 -5.87
CA GLU A 162 -10.94 2.45 -6.16
C GLU A 162 -11.44 2.88 -7.54
N VAL A 163 -11.09 4.10 -7.97
CA VAL A 163 -11.44 4.62 -9.30
C VAL A 163 -10.80 3.75 -10.39
N ILE A 164 -9.52 3.42 -10.25
CA ILE A 164 -8.80 2.61 -11.23
C ILE A 164 -9.31 1.16 -11.21
N GLU A 165 -9.60 0.61 -10.04
CA GLU A 165 -10.13 -0.75 -9.88
C GLU A 165 -11.55 -0.90 -10.47
N ASN A 166 -12.39 0.13 -10.32
CA ASN A 166 -13.74 0.11 -10.90
C ASN A 166 -13.71 0.39 -12.41
N ASN A 167 -12.79 1.23 -12.90
CA ASN A 167 -12.58 1.49 -14.34
C ASN A 167 -13.92 1.72 -15.10
N HIS A 168 -14.24 0.86 -16.08
CA HIS A 168 -15.45 0.96 -16.90
C HIS A 168 -16.70 0.34 -16.25
N TYR A 169 -16.60 -0.23 -15.05
CA TYR A 169 -17.71 -0.86 -14.35
C TYR A 169 -18.76 0.17 -13.94
N VAL A 170 -20.03 -0.13 -14.22
CA VAL A 170 -21.20 0.65 -13.80
C VAL A 170 -22.14 -0.25 -13.02
N GLY A 171 -22.28 -0.01 -11.72
CA GLY A 171 -23.16 -0.81 -10.88
C GLY A 171 -22.92 -0.63 -9.39
N SER A 172 -23.50 -1.52 -8.60
CA SER A 172 -23.20 -1.62 -7.16
C SER A 172 -21.85 -2.30 -6.97
N ASN A 173 -21.00 -1.69 -6.18
CA ASN A 173 -19.77 -2.28 -5.65
C ASN A 173 -19.67 -1.87 -4.18
N VAL A 174 -19.63 -2.86 -3.28
CA VAL A 174 -19.60 -2.61 -1.84
C VAL A 174 -18.19 -2.45 -1.28
N ASP A 175 -17.16 -2.80 -2.06
CA ASP A 175 -15.75 -2.72 -1.65
C ASP A 175 -15.35 -1.25 -1.34
N PRO A 176 -15.59 -0.25 -2.23
CA PRO A 176 -15.31 1.16 -1.91
C PRO A 176 -16.04 1.68 -0.66
N ILE A 177 -17.21 1.10 -0.33
CA ILE A 177 -17.98 1.48 0.86
C ILE A 177 -17.29 0.95 2.12
N ALA A 178 -16.86 -0.31 2.11
CA ALA A 178 -16.11 -0.89 3.21
C ALA A 178 -14.79 -0.12 3.42
N ASP A 179 -14.04 0.12 2.36
CA ASP A 179 -12.69 0.66 2.46
C ASP A 179 -12.70 2.14 2.83
N LEU A 180 -13.42 2.97 2.07
CA LEU A 180 -13.38 4.42 2.23
C LEU A 180 -14.22 4.94 3.41
N LEU A 181 -15.32 4.26 3.76
CA LEU A 181 -16.24 4.75 4.80
C LEU A 181 -16.10 4.04 6.14
N ILE A 182 -15.45 2.87 6.20
CA ILE A 182 -15.32 2.08 7.44
C ILE A 182 -13.86 1.87 7.79
N PHE A 183 -13.10 1.13 6.98
CA PHE A 183 -11.80 0.62 7.39
C PHE A 183 -10.69 1.68 7.36
N ASN A 184 -10.59 2.50 6.31
CA ASN A 184 -9.62 3.61 6.29
C ASN A 184 -9.86 4.61 7.44
N PRO A 185 -11.09 5.12 7.68
CA PRO A 185 -11.37 5.97 8.85
C PRO A 185 -11.10 5.29 10.19
N LEU A 186 -11.38 3.99 10.31
CA LEU A 186 -11.06 3.22 11.51
C LEU A 186 -9.55 3.12 11.74
N GLY A 187 -8.77 2.91 10.68
CA GLY A 187 -7.31 2.96 10.70
C GLY A 187 -6.78 4.31 11.18
N TYR A 188 -7.28 5.41 10.60
CA TYR A 188 -6.89 6.77 11.02
C TYR A 188 -7.22 7.04 12.48
N LEU A 189 -8.40 6.63 12.94
CA LEU A 189 -8.81 6.78 14.33
C LEU A 189 -7.93 5.93 15.27
N LEU A 190 -7.70 4.66 14.92
CA LEU A 190 -6.91 3.73 15.73
C LEU A 190 -5.46 4.22 15.87
N PHE A 191 -4.85 4.71 14.78
CA PHE A 191 -3.48 5.24 14.78
C PHE A 191 -3.39 6.71 15.25
N SER A 192 -4.51 7.33 15.63
CA SER A 192 -4.48 8.61 16.35
C SER A 192 -4.12 8.44 17.83
N PHE A 193 -3.95 7.20 18.32
CA PHE A 193 -3.54 6.91 19.70
C PHE A 193 -2.06 6.53 19.78
N ASP A 194 -1.30 7.24 20.61
CA ASP A 194 0.13 7.01 20.82
C ASP A 194 0.49 5.58 21.25
N SER A 195 -0.37 4.94 22.05
CA SER A 195 -0.14 3.54 22.48
C SER A 195 -0.17 2.56 21.31
N VAL A 196 -1.06 2.80 20.34
CA VAL A 196 -1.14 2.03 19.11
C VAL A 196 0.11 2.28 18.27
N ASN A 197 0.48 3.56 18.09
CA ASN A 197 1.67 3.91 17.31
C ASN A 197 2.94 3.31 17.92
N ARG A 198 3.11 3.36 19.24
CA ARG A 198 4.23 2.70 19.94
C ARG A 198 4.21 1.19 19.78
N PHE A 199 3.05 0.55 19.90
CA PHE A 199 2.94 -0.90 19.70
C PHE A 199 3.37 -1.29 18.29
N PHE A 200 2.85 -0.61 17.26
CA PHE A 200 3.20 -0.93 15.87
C PHE A 200 4.62 -0.50 15.47
N SER A 201 5.16 0.60 15.98
CA SER A 201 6.53 1.04 15.65
C SER A 201 7.63 0.34 16.46
N LYS A 202 7.38 -0.02 17.72
CA LYS A 202 8.42 -0.56 18.63
C LYS A 202 8.25 -2.05 18.93
N THR A 203 7.02 -2.56 19.04
CA THR A 203 6.78 -3.98 19.38
C THR A 203 6.65 -4.85 18.13
N ILE A 204 5.77 -4.47 17.22
CA ILE A 204 5.56 -5.19 15.94
C ILE A 204 6.53 -4.71 14.86
N ARG A 205 7.16 -3.55 15.04
CA ARG A 205 8.13 -2.93 14.10
C ARG A 205 7.60 -2.97 12.67
N LEU A 206 6.55 -2.19 12.45
CA LEU A 206 5.86 -2.02 11.18
C LEU A 206 6.55 -0.95 10.34
N TYR A 207 6.88 -1.29 9.09
CA TYR A 207 7.53 -0.40 8.13
C TYR A 207 6.79 -0.35 6.80
N ASP A 208 6.86 0.81 6.15
CA ASP A 208 6.46 1.01 4.76
C ASP A 208 7.64 0.65 3.84
N TRP A 209 7.46 -0.42 3.06
CA TRP A 209 8.39 -0.90 2.05
C TRP A 209 7.76 -0.80 0.65
N SER A 210 6.95 0.25 0.44
CA SER A 210 6.39 0.61 -0.87
C SER A 210 7.45 0.63 -1.95
N LEU A 211 7.00 0.34 -3.18
CA LEU A 211 7.87 0.15 -4.32
C LEU A 211 8.33 1.48 -4.93
N GLN A 212 9.07 1.40 -6.02
CA GLN A 212 9.63 2.55 -6.72
C GLN A 212 8.92 2.71 -8.07
N PRO A 213 7.91 3.58 -8.16
CA PRO A 213 7.19 3.82 -9.42
C PRO A 213 8.15 4.19 -10.54
N VAL A 214 8.03 3.52 -11.69
CA VAL A 214 8.80 3.85 -12.89
C VAL A 214 7.86 3.96 -14.09
N TYR A 215 8.01 5.03 -14.86
CA TYR A 215 7.21 5.24 -16.06
C TYR A 215 7.92 4.63 -17.27
N ASN A 216 7.19 3.84 -18.05
CA ASN A 216 7.65 3.29 -19.31
C ASN A 216 7.06 4.10 -20.47
N PRO A 217 7.88 4.89 -21.21
CA PRO A 217 7.38 5.72 -22.30
C PRO A 217 6.95 4.93 -23.55
N VAL A 218 7.30 3.64 -23.65
CA VAL A 218 7.01 2.81 -24.83
C VAL A 218 5.55 2.33 -24.82
N ASN A 219 5.08 1.82 -23.69
CA ASN A 219 3.71 1.33 -23.47
C ASN A 219 2.81 2.38 -22.75
N GLN A 220 3.43 3.42 -22.17
CA GLN A 220 2.81 4.45 -21.34
C GLN A 220 2.20 3.92 -20.05
N GLU A 221 2.88 2.96 -19.41
CA GLU A 221 2.48 2.32 -18.17
C GLU A 221 3.34 2.82 -17.01
N ILE A 222 2.80 2.75 -15.78
CA ILE A 222 3.60 2.93 -14.57
C ILE A 222 3.81 1.56 -13.97
N GLU A 223 5.06 1.11 -14.02
CA GLU A 223 5.48 -0.17 -13.46
C GLU A 223 5.97 0.02 -12.03
N ASN A 224 6.02 -1.08 -11.27
CA ASN A 224 6.62 -1.13 -9.94
C ASN A 224 6.08 -0.06 -8.96
N ALA A 225 4.82 0.38 -9.15
CA ALA A 225 4.11 1.25 -8.23
C ALA A 225 3.15 0.42 -7.39
N GLY A 226 3.42 0.32 -6.08
CA GLY A 226 2.56 -0.43 -5.19
C GLY A 226 2.91 -0.33 -3.71
N GLN A 227 1.87 -0.36 -2.88
CA GLN A 227 2.00 -0.28 -1.42
C GLN A 227 2.36 -1.62 -0.83
N GLN A 228 3.38 -1.64 0.01
CA GLN A 228 3.88 -2.85 0.63
C GLN A 228 4.34 -2.57 2.05
N PHE A 229 3.99 -3.47 2.95
CA PHE A 229 4.25 -3.32 4.37
C PHE A 229 5.02 -4.53 4.88
N ILE A 230 5.84 -4.32 5.88
CA ILE A 230 6.44 -5.41 6.64
C ILE A 230 6.26 -5.17 8.13
N ALA A 231 5.94 -6.22 8.87
CA ALA A 231 5.96 -6.26 10.32
C ALA A 231 7.02 -7.26 10.77
N LYS A 232 7.88 -6.87 11.71
CA LYS A 232 8.94 -7.71 12.28
C LYS A 232 8.73 -7.92 13.78
N PHE A 233 8.53 -9.15 14.24
CA PHE A 233 8.26 -9.45 15.65
C PHE A 233 9.31 -10.41 16.22
N ASP A 234 9.58 -10.26 17.51
CA ASP A 234 10.51 -11.14 18.21
C ASP A 234 9.90 -12.54 18.35
N LEU A 235 10.75 -13.55 18.21
CA LEU A 235 10.34 -14.94 18.37
C LEU A 235 10.36 -15.31 19.86
N PRO A 236 9.50 -16.23 20.32
CA PRO A 236 9.36 -16.55 21.75
C PRO A 236 10.56 -17.32 22.34
N PHE A 237 11.62 -17.52 21.57
CA PHE A 237 12.85 -18.22 21.96
C PHE A 237 14.05 -17.29 21.83
N GLU A 238 15.07 -17.49 22.66
CA GLU A 238 16.30 -16.68 22.66
C GLU A 238 17.07 -16.88 21.35
N THR A 239 16.81 -16.02 20.38
CA THR A 239 17.51 -15.97 19.10
C THR A 239 17.70 -14.52 18.68
N SER A 240 18.76 -14.25 17.92
CA SER A 240 18.95 -12.97 17.25
C SER A 240 18.03 -12.78 16.04
N MET A 241 17.34 -13.85 15.62
CA MET A 241 16.43 -13.82 14.48
C MET A 241 15.06 -13.25 14.85
N THR A 242 14.42 -12.56 13.91
CA THR A 242 13.04 -12.06 14.07
C THR A 242 12.12 -12.66 13.02
N GLY A 243 10.87 -12.94 13.39
CA GLY A 243 9.85 -13.32 12.44
C GLY A 243 9.39 -12.09 11.66
N PHE A 244 9.00 -12.25 10.39
CA PHE A 244 8.35 -11.18 9.65
C PHE A 244 7.13 -11.66 8.88
N VAL A 245 6.21 -10.72 8.65
CA VAL A 245 5.13 -10.82 7.68
C VAL A 245 5.21 -9.61 6.75
N TYR A 246 5.27 -9.88 5.45
CA TYR A 246 5.29 -8.88 4.39
C TYR A 246 3.97 -8.99 3.61
N TRP A 247 3.26 -7.87 3.48
CA TRP A 247 1.95 -7.84 2.84
C TRP A 247 1.68 -6.63 1.96
N GLY A 248 0.61 -6.75 1.17
CA GLY A 248 0.10 -5.84 0.16
C GLY A 248 -0.62 -6.74 -0.84
N ILE A 249 -0.26 -6.69 -2.14
CA ILE A 249 -0.61 -7.78 -3.06
C ILE A 249 0.12 -9.11 -2.77
N TYR A 250 1.15 -9.08 -1.92
CA TYR A 250 1.85 -10.27 -1.43
C TYR A 250 1.29 -10.68 -0.07
N GLY A 251 1.48 -11.95 0.28
CA GLY A 251 1.31 -12.47 1.63
C GLY A 251 2.45 -13.43 1.91
N ILE A 252 3.55 -12.90 2.44
CA ILE A 252 4.81 -13.62 2.66
C ILE A 252 5.14 -13.62 4.14
N ALA A 253 5.54 -14.77 4.67
CA ALA A 253 6.09 -14.87 6.01
C ALA A 253 7.50 -15.46 5.95
N GLY A 254 8.34 -15.09 6.91
CA GLY A 254 9.72 -15.54 6.92
C GLY A 254 10.49 -15.12 8.15
N LEU A 255 11.81 -15.16 7.99
CA LEU A 255 12.77 -14.86 9.04
C LEU A 255 13.70 -13.75 8.60
N THR A 256 14.04 -12.88 9.53
CA THR A 256 15.06 -11.84 9.40
C THR A 256 16.25 -12.22 10.26
N ILE A 257 17.43 -12.17 9.67
CA ILE A 257 18.71 -12.47 10.30
C ILE A 257 19.51 -11.15 10.34
N PRO A 258 19.93 -10.67 11.52
CA PRO A 258 20.82 -9.53 11.60
C PRO A 258 22.20 -9.91 11.05
N ILE A 259 22.73 -9.09 10.16
CA ILE A 259 24.09 -9.21 9.62
C ILE A 259 25.05 -8.32 10.43
N SER A 260 24.56 -7.16 10.87
CA SER A 260 25.27 -6.20 11.71
C SER A 260 24.27 -5.53 12.66
N ASP A 261 24.73 -4.56 13.46
CA ASP A 261 23.84 -3.76 14.33
C ASP A 261 22.78 -2.97 13.55
N GLN A 262 23.01 -2.72 12.27
CA GLN A 262 22.14 -1.90 11.42
C GLN A 262 21.58 -2.69 10.23
N ASP A 263 22.29 -3.71 9.76
CA ASP A 263 21.98 -4.42 8.53
C ASP A 263 21.25 -5.74 8.82
N ASN A 264 20.20 -6.01 8.06
CA ASN A 264 19.41 -7.21 8.18
C ASN A 264 19.19 -7.86 6.81
N PHE A 265 19.13 -9.19 6.81
CA PHE A 265 18.72 -9.97 5.66
C PHE A 265 17.46 -10.76 6.00
N SER A 266 16.42 -10.64 5.18
CA SER A 266 15.17 -11.35 5.36
C SER A 266 14.92 -12.31 4.21
N PHE A 267 14.48 -13.52 4.54
CA PHE A 267 14.06 -14.52 3.56
C PHE A 267 12.69 -15.07 3.95
N GLY A 268 11.79 -15.19 2.97
CA GLY A 268 10.45 -15.69 3.22
C GLY A 268 9.80 -16.31 1.99
N ALA A 269 8.74 -17.06 2.24
CA ALA A 269 7.90 -17.67 1.23
C ALA A 269 6.42 -17.41 1.55
N GLY A 270 5.58 -17.47 0.52
CA GLY A 270 4.16 -17.23 0.67
C GLY A 270 3.47 -17.15 -0.67
N THR A 271 2.57 -16.17 -0.81
CA THR A 271 1.74 -16.02 -1.99
C THR A 271 1.74 -14.61 -2.55
N VAL A 272 1.32 -14.46 -3.81
CA VAL A 272 1.03 -13.19 -4.47
C VAL A 272 -0.33 -13.27 -5.14
N VAL A 273 -1.12 -12.19 -5.11
CA VAL A 273 -2.34 -12.07 -5.91
C VAL A 273 -1.95 -11.89 -7.38
N ASN A 274 -2.29 -12.88 -8.22
CA ASN A 274 -1.96 -12.86 -9.64
C ASN A 274 -3.08 -12.31 -10.52
N SER A 275 -4.33 -12.48 -10.08
CA SER A 275 -5.55 -12.12 -10.80
C SER A 275 -6.70 -11.95 -9.81
N LEU A 276 -7.64 -11.07 -10.12
CA LEU A 276 -8.93 -10.97 -9.45
C LEU A 276 -10.00 -11.56 -10.36
N ASN A 277 -10.76 -12.51 -9.82
CA ASN A 277 -11.94 -13.05 -10.48
C ASN A 277 -13.14 -12.19 -10.14
N GLU A 278 -13.79 -11.63 -11.15
CA GLU A 278 -15.08 -10.95 -10.98
C GLU A 278 -16.18 -11.96 -10.65
N ASN A 279 -16.82 -11.77 -9.51
CA ASN A 279 -18.01 -12.51 -9.12
C ASN A 279 -19.20 -11.56 -9.00
N ARG A 280 -20.41 -12.10 -9.17
CA ARG A 280 -21.66 -11.31 -9.09
C ARG A 280 -22.67 -11.96 -8.17
N LEU A 281 -23.28 -11.15 -7.31
CA LEU A 281 -24.43 -11.52 -6.50
C LEU A 281 -25.50 -10.43 -6.60
N SER A 282 -26.67 -10.77 -7.13
CA SER A 282 -27.82 -9.85 -7.27
C SER A 282 -27.42 -8.49 -7.87
N ASP A 283 -26.75 -8.53 -9.03
CA ASP A 283 -26.23 -7.35 -9.77
C ASP A 283 -25.18 -6.50 -9.03
N THR A 284 -24.56 -7.07 -7.99
CA THR A 284 -23.42 -6.47 -7.29
C THR A 284 -22.16 -7.23 -7.62
N ARG A 285 -21.13 -6.52 -8.07
CA ARG A 285 -19.78 -7.04 -8.30
C ARG A 285 -19.04 -7.17 -6.97
N PHE A 286 -18.27 -8.24 -6.82
CA PHE A 286 -17.24 -8.41 -5.80
C PHE A 286 -16.06 -9.20 -6.41
N LEU A 287 -14.85 -8.98 -5.92
CA LEU A 287 -13.63 -9.56 -6.52
C LEU A 287 -12.99 -10.59 -5.60
N THR A 288 -12.69 -11.79 -6.11
CA THR A 288 -11.98 -12.81 -5.33
C THR A 288 -10.57 -13.02 -5.87
N PRO A 289 -9.52 -12.97 -5.03
CA PRO A 289 -8.15 -13.13 -5.48
C PRO A 289 -7.84 -14.58 -5.83
N ASN A 290 -7.13 -14.75 -6.94
CA ASN A 290 -6.38 -15.95 -7.25
C ASN A 290 -4.90 -15.70 -6.93
N THR A 291 -4.21 -16.72 -6.43
CA THR A 291 -2.85 -16.54 -5.91
C THR A 291 -1.86 -17.56 -6.46
N ASP A 292 -0.62 -17.11 -6.65
CA ASP A 292 0.53 -17.95 -6.95
C ASP A 292 1.48 -18.02 -5.76
N GLY A 293 2.40 -19.00 -5.79
CA GLY A 293 3.51 -19.06 -4.86
C GLY A 293 4.52 -17.93 -5.07
N SER A 294 5.13 -17.48 -3.99
CA SER A 294 6.15 -16.44 -3.99
C SER A 294 7.29 -16.77 -3.03
N ILE A 295 8.52 -16.48 -3.43
CA ILE A 295 9.72 -16.51 -2.59
C ILE A 295 10.35 -15.12 -2.65
N SER A 296 10.88 -14.66 -1.53
CA SER A 296 11.43 -13.30 -1.44
C SER A 296 12.68 -13.23 -0.58
N PHE A 297 13.54 -12.29 -0.97
CA PHE A 297 14.76 -11.91 -0.28
C PHE A 297 14.74 -10.39 -0.12
N PHE A 298 15.07 -9.92 1.07
CA PHE A 298 15.16 -8.50 1.38
C PHE A 298 16.47 -8.22 2.10
N TYR A 299 17.04 -7.06 1.82
CA TYR A 299 18.14 -6.49 2.57
C TYR A 299 17.72 -5.10 3.01
N ASP A 300 17.74 -4.85 4.32
CA ASP A 300 17.40 -3.55 4.91
C ASP A 300 18.52 -3.06 5.84
N ARG A 301 18.64 -1.74 5.93
CA ARG A 301 19.56 -1.06 6.85
C ARG A 301 18.78 -0.10 7.72
N ASN A 302 18.91 -0.20 9.04
CA ASN A 302 18.06 0.52 10.00
C ASN A 302 16.58 0.44 9.62
N HIS A 303 16.14 -0.74 9.15
CA HIS A 303 14.76 -1.03 8.72
C HIS A 303 14.26 -0.31 7.46
N SER A 304 15.08 0.53 6.83
CA SER A 304 14.84 1.06 5.49
C SER A 304 15.24 0.02 4.44
N LEU A 305 14.33 -0.31 3.51
CA LEU A 305 14.58 -1.34 2.50
C LEU A 305 15.64 -0.84 1.52
N MET A 306 16.71 -1.61 1.36
CA MET A 306 17.86 -1.26 0.53
C MET A 306 17.85 -2.04 -0.79
N ALA A 307 17.49 -3.32 -0.73
CA ALA A 307 17.29 -4.13 -1.91
C ALA A 307 16.26 -5.23 -1.66
N SER A 308 15.54 -5.64 -2.71
CA SER A 308 14.64 -6.79 -2.67
C SER A 308 14.68 -7.60 -3.96
N ALA A 309 14.49 -8.91 -3.83
CA ALA A 309 14.28 -9.82 -4.94
C ALA A 309 13.06 -10.68 -4.62
N ILE A 310 12.04 -10.67 -5.49
CA ILE A 310 10.84 -11.49 -5.34
C ILE A 310 10.68 -12.34 -6.59
N ILE A 311 10.53 -13.64 -6.39
CA ILE A 311 10.33 -14.64 -7.43
C ILE A 311 8.91 -15.17 -7.26
N THR A 312 8.10 -15.12 -8.32
CA THR A 312 6.71 -15.59 -8.27
C THR A 312 6.45 -16.69 -9.29
N GLY A 313 5.31 -17.38 -9.14
CA GLY A 313 4.89 -18.45 -10.05
C GLY A 313 4.75 -17.97 -11.51
N PRO A 314 4.61 -18.90 -12.48
CA PRO A 314 4.74 -18.61 -13.91
C PRO A 314 3.66 -17.69 -14.50
N ARG A 315 2.60 -17.37 -13.75
CA ARG A 315 1.46 -16.57 -14.24
C ARG A 315 1.55 -15.09 -13.84
N PHE A 316 2.63 -14.68 -13.19
CA PHE A 316 2.88 -13.33 -12.72
C PHE A 316 4.39 -13.04 -12.82
N TYR A 317 4.85 -11.78 -12.68
CA TYR A 317 6.28 -11.39 -12.73
C TYR A 317 7.21 -12.48 -12.18
N ASN A 318 7.89 -13.22 -13.07
CA ASN A 318 8.64 -14.40 -12.64
C ASN A 318 9.76 -13.99 -11.68
N VAL A 319 10.39 -12.84 -11.92
CA VAL A 319 11.40 -12.23 -11.05
C VAL A 319 11.27 -10.70 -11.05
N ARG A 320 11.27 -10.11 -9.86
CA ARG A 320 11.33 -8.66 -9.66
C ARG A 320 12.46 -8.30 -8.71
N PHE A 321 13.29 -7.35 -9.11
CA PHE A 321 14.40 -6.84 -8.32
C PHE A 321 14.28 -5.33 -8.13
N ASN A 322 14.54 -4.88 -6.91
CA ASN A 322 14.60 -3.47 -6.55
C ASN A 322 15.89 -3.19 -5.80
N VAL A 323 16.55 -2.10 -6.14
CA VAL A 323 17.61 -1.46 -5.34
C VAL A 323 17.15 -0.04 -5.11
N TYR A 324 17.12 0.38 -3.86
CA TYR A 324 16.64 1.71 -3.51
C TYR A 324 17.80 2.74 -3.52
N PRO A 325 17.48 4.04 -3.72
CA PRO A 325 18.43 5.15 -3.62
C PRO A 325 19.30 5.07 -2.36
N GLY A 326 20.58 5.41 -2.48
CA GLY A 326 21.55 5.37 -1.38
C GLY A 326 22.24 4.01 -1.17
N PHE A 327 21.85 2.97 -1.91
CA PHE A 327 22.62 1.71 -1.95
C PHE A 327 23.97 1.90 -2.65
N PHE A 328 23.94 2.55 -3.81
CA PHE A 328 25.13 2.90 -4.59
C PHE A 328 25.31 4.41 -4.64
N LYS A 329 26.56 4.86 -4.70
CA LYS A 329 26.92 6.26 -4.94
C LYS A 329 27.70 6.36 -6.24
N ILE A 330 27.18 7.13 -7.20
CA ILE A 330 27.82 7.41 -8.49
C ILE A 330 28.07 8.92 -8.56
N GLY A 331 29.24 9.34 -8.07
CA GLY A 331 29.54 10.76 -7.89
C GLY A 331 28.57 11.41 -6.88
N PRO A 332 27.88 12.52 -7.22
CA PRO A 332 26.90 13.16 -6.35
C PRO A 332 25.52 12.50 -6.38
N LEU A 333 25.34 11.46 -7.20
CA LEU A 333 24.05 10.80 -7.41
C LEU A 333 23.95 9.51 -6.60
N GLU A 334 22.76 9.25 -6.09
CA GLU A 334 22.41 8.04 -5.34
C GLU A 334 21.22 7.35 -6.03
N PRO A 335 21.41 6.78 -7.23
CA PRO A 335 20.31 6.19 -7.98
C PRO A 335 19.80 4.90 -7.33
N GLY A 336 18.50 4.66 -7.48
CA GLY A 336 17.91 3.34 -7.34
C GLY A 336 17.74 2.66 -8.70
N PHE A 337 17.52 1.34 -8.67
CA PHE A 337 17.35 0.51 -9.86
C PHE A 337 16.13 -0.41 -9.69
N TYR A 338 15.45 -0.64 -10.80
CA TYR A 338 14.37 -1.60 -10.93
C TYR A 338 14.72 -2.59 -12.03
N GLY A 339 14.42 -3.86 -11.81
CA GLY A 339 14.51 -4.91 -12.81
C GLY A 339 13.30 -5.83 -12.74
N GLY A 340 12.71 -6.13 -13.89
CA GLY A 340 11.62 -7.09 -14.04
C GLY A 340 11.98 -8.12 -15.11
N LEU A 341 11.65 -9.38 -14.86
CA LEU A 341 11.72 -10.45 -15.85
C LEU A 341 10.54 -11.39 -15.67
N GLY A 342 9.73 -11.56 -16.71
CA GLY A 342 8.58 -12.48 -16.66
C GLY A 342 8.10 -12.90 -18.04
N GLU A 343 7.22 -13.92 -18.07
CA GLU A 343 6.57 -14.36 -19.30
C GLU A 343 5.70 -13.26 -19.93
N TRP A 344 5.11 -12.40 -19.10
CA TRP A 344 4.22 -11.31 -19.52
C TRP A 344 4.97 -9.99 -19.75
N ASP A 345 5.92 -9.65 -18.87
CA ASP A 345 6.53 -8.32 -18.84
C ASP A 345 7.81 -8.18 -19.68
N ASN A 346 8.25 -9.29 -20.31
CA ASN A 346 9.61 -9.49 -20.85
C ASN A 346 10.68 -8.98 -19.85
N PHE A 347 11.87 -8.64 -20.35
CA PHE A 347 12.90 -8.01 -19.54
C PHE A 347 12.71 -6.49 -19.50
N GLN A 348 12.74 -5.93 -18.29
CA GLN A 348 12.68 -4.50 -18.03
C GLN A 348 13.80 -4.08 -17.09
N ILE A 349 14.33 -2.89 -17.32
CA ILE A 349 15.30 -2.26 -16.43
C ILE A 349 15.04 -0.76 -16.32
N GLY A 350 15.06 -0.25 -15.10
CA GLY A 350 14.74 1.14 -14.80
C GLY A 350 15.66 1.74 -13.75
N VAL A 351 15.63 3.07 -13.69
CA VAL A 351 16.39 3.90 -12.76
C VAL A 351 15.44 4.85 -12.04
N THR A 352 15.68 5.05 -10.76
CA THR A 352 14.90 5.92 -9.87
C THR A 352 15.84 6.85 -9.11
N PHE A 353 15.32 7.95 -8.60
CA PHE A 353 16.07 8.90 -7.78
C PHE A 353 15.21 9.32 -6.60
N ALA A 354 15.78 9.39 -5.40
CA ALA A 354 15.06 9.69 -4.17
C ALA A 354 14.12 10.90 -4.24
N TYR A 355 14.55 11.96 -4.91
CA TYR A 355 13.82 13.24 -4.97
C TYR A 355 12.89 13.34 -6.20
N LEU A 356 12.78 12.27 -6.98
CA LEU A 356 11.85 12.18 -8.10
C LEU A 356 10.82 11.09 -7.79
N PRO A 357 9.52 11.43 -7.80
CA PRO A 357 8.48 10.49 -7.39
C PRO A 357 8.28 9.34 -8.37
N ILE A 358 8.77 9.49 -9.60
CA ILE A 358 8.67 8.53 -10.69
C ILE A 358 10.03 8.43 -11.38
N GLY A 359 10.55 7.21 -11.51
CA GLY A 359 11.72 6.89 -12.31
C GLY A 359 11.37 6.59 -13.77
N LEU A 360 12.37 6.15 -14.53
CA LEU A 360 12.20 5.75 -15.94
C LEU A 360 12.61 4.29 -16.10
N VAL A 361 11.84 3.55 -16.90
CA VAL A 361 12.13 2.16 -17.26
C VAL A 361 12.13 2.00 -18.78
N THR A 362 12.93 1.07 -19.26
CA THR A 362 12.89 0.61 -20.65
C THR A 362 12.71 -0.90 -20.69
N GLY A 363 11.99 -1.36 -21.71
CA GLY A 363 11.55 -2.75 -21.86
C GLY A 363 10.19 -2.78 -22.54
N LYS A 364 9.79 -3.95 -23.03
CA LYS A 364 8.46 -4.16 -23.63
C LYS A 364 7.62 -5.02 -22.69
N THR A 365 6.54 -4.51 -22.14
CA THR A 365 5.42 -5.37 -21.72
C THR A 365 4.69 -5.89 -22.97
N HIS A 366 4.02 -7.04 -22.84
CA HIS A 366 3.25 -7.62 -23.94
C HIS A 366 1.95 -6.90 -24.22
#